data_AF-A0A756I2H4-F1
#
_entry.id   AF-A0A756I2H4-F1
#
_cell.length_a   1.000
_cell.length_b   1.000
_cell.length_c   1.000
_cell.angle_alpha   90.00
_cell.angle_beta   90.00
_cell.angle_gamma   90.00
#
_symmetry.space_group_name_H-M   'P 1'
#
loop_
_entity.id
_entity.type
_entity.pdbx_description
1 polymer ?
#
loop_
_entity_poly.entity_id
_entity_poly.type
_entity_poly.pdbx_seq_one_letter_code
_entity_poly.pdbx_strand_id
1 'polypeptide(L)'
;MPQNQPSAPVWGLRSDITPSFGARLVQEGCRLHFLADRASLCGNFTPEQLQTLEVTFPQFVKQLESVLKSGALDPRQPRRYCTILNG
;
A
#
# COMPACT_ATOMS: atom_id res chain seq x y z
N MET A 1 27.27 23.17 3.84
CA MET A 1 26.25 22.16 4.21
C MET A 1 25.17 22.21 3.14
N PRO A 2 24.96 21.19 2.29
CA PRO A 2 23.89 21.28 1.32
C PRO A 2 22.54 21.03 2.03
N GLN A 3 21.59 21.89 1.72
CA GLN A 3 20.20 21.79 2.12
C GLN A 3 19.61 20.49 1.56
N ASN A 4 19.13 19.58 2.42
CA ASN A 4 18.37 18.42 1.95
C ASN A 4 16.90 18.60 2.30
N GLN A 5 16.24 19.32 1.41
CA GLN A 5 14.80 19.35 1.12
C GLN A 5 14.09 18.06 1.61
N PRO A 6 12.96 18.12 2.32
CA PRO A 6 12.25 16.90 2.69
C PRO A 6 11.75 16.25 1.40
N SER A 7 12.44 15.20 0.95
CA SER A 7 11.96 14.27 -0.06
C SER A 7 10.53 13.90 0.33
N ALA A 8 9.60 13.97 -0.62
CA ALA A 8 8.18 13.72 -0.36
C ALA A 8 7.99 12.52 0.60
N PRO A 9 7.13 12.64 1.63
CA PRO A 9 6.97 11.60 2.63
C PRO A 9 6.65 10.26 1.97
N VAL A 10 7.45 9.23 2.29
CA VAL A 10 7.18 7.86 1.84
C VAL A 10 5.96 7.37 2.62
N TRP A 11 4.82 7.32 1.93
CA TRP A 11 3.55 6.97 2.57
C TRP A 11 3.37 5.46 2.78
N GLY A 12 3.93 4.64 1.89
CA GLY A 12 3.90 3.17 1.95
C GLY A 12 5.05 2.50 2.69
N LEU A 13 5.04 1.16 2.74
CA LEU A 13 6.16 0.37 3.27
C LEU A 13 7.37 0.49 2.34
N ARG A 14 8.58 0.48 2.92
CA ARG A 14 9.82 0.40 2.13
C ARG A 14 9.86 -0.94 1.39
N SER A 15 10.01 -0.87 0.09
CA SER A 15 10.14 -2.02 -0.82
C SER A 15 11.40 -1.84 -1.64
N ASP A 16 12.26 -2.87 -1.67
CA ASP A 16 13.45 -2.91 -2.53
C ASP A 16 13.12 -3.38 -3.97
N ILE A 17 11.83 -3.65 -4.24
CA ILE A 17 11.31 -4.12 -5.53
C ILE A 17 10.92 -2.91 -6.38
N THR A 18 11.35 -2.90 -7.65
CA THR A 18 11.00 -1.87 -8.64
C THR A 18 10.50 -2.56 -9.91
N PRO A 19 9.34 -2.19 -10.47
CA PRO A 19 8.43 -1.13 -10.00
C PRO A 19 7.64 -1.51 -8.74
N SER A 20 7.27 -0.53 -7.91
CA SER A 20 6.44 -0.73 -6.71
C SER A 20 5.44 0.40 -6.46
N PHE A 21 4.29 0.04 -5.90
CA PHE A 21 3.24 0.96 -5.48
C PHE A 21 3.13 0.92 -3.96
N GLY A 22 3.18 2.09 -3.32
CA GLY A 22 3.03 2.25 -1.88
C GLY A 22 1.90 3.20 -1.55
N ALA A 23 1.05 2.82 -0.60
CA ALA A 23 -0.04 3.68 -0.12
C ALA A 23 -0.19 3.59 1.40
N ARG A 24 -0.62 4.70 2.01
CA ARG A 24 -1.07 4.72 3.41
C ARG A 24 -2.60 4.73 3.44
N LEU A 25 -3.17 3.62 3.87
CA LEU A 25 -4.61 3.49 4.06
C LEU A 25 -5.02 4.06 5.41
N VAL A 26 -6.20 4.70 5.47
CA VAL A 26 -6.80 5.15 6.72
C VAL A 26 -7.75 4.07 7.22
N GLN A 27 -7.52 3.61 8.44
CA GLN A 27 -8.35 2.59 9.06
C GLN A 27 -9.49 3.23 9.87
N GLU A 28 -10.72 2.81 9.60
CA GLU A 28 -11.92 3.13 10.37
C GLU A 28 -12.58 1.83 10.82
N GLY A 29 -12.37 1.44 12.08
CA GLY A 29 -12.76 0.11 12.55
C GLY A 29 -12.04 -0.98 11.76
N CYS A 30 -12.78 -1.82 11.02
CA CYS A 30 -12.21 -2.84 10.13
C CYS A 30 -12.27 -2.46 8.64
N ARG A 31 -12.52 -1.18 8.33
CA ARG A 31 -12.60 -0.65 6.98
C ARG A 31 -11.33 0.12 6.65
N LEU A 32 -10.87 0.03 5.40
CA LEU A 32 -9.66 0.69 4.92
C LEU A 32 -10.01 1.66 3.79
N HIS A 33 -9.69 2.93 4.01
CA HIS A 33 -9.91 4.00 3.06
C HIS A 33 -8.63 4.36 2.34
N PHE A 34 -8.68 4.35 1.02
CA PHE A 34 -7.57 4.76 0.17
C PHE A 34 -7.62 6.28 -0.06
N LEU A 35 -6.46 6.92 0.05
CA LEU A 35 -6.27 8.34 -0.20
C LEU A 35 -5.16 8.51 -1.23
N ALA A 36 -5.50 9.09 -2.38
CA ALA A 36 -4.56 9.26 -3.49
C ALA A 36 -3.39 10.21 -3.13
N ASP A 37 -3.61 11.19 -2.26
CA ASP A 37 -2.56 12.08 -1.74
C ASP A 37 -1.54 11.36 -0.83
N ARG A 38 -1.88 10.14 -0.38
CA ARG A 38 -1.02 9.27 0.43
C ARG A 38 -0.57 8.03 -0.31
N ALA A 39 -0.48 8.11 -1.64
CA ALA A 39 0.00 7.05 -2.50
C ALA A 39 1.20 7.54 -3.32
N SER A 40 2.10 6.62 -3.63
CA SER A 40 3.30 6.88 -4.43
C SER A 40 3.63 5.67 -5.28
N LEU A 41 3.94 5.91 -6.55
CA LEU A 41 4.55 4.92 -7.45
C LEU A 41 6.08 5.12 -7.42
N CYS A 42 6.81 4.02 -7.32
CA CYS A 42 8.26 3.96 -7.37
C CYS A 42 8.68 3.17 -8.62
N GLY A 43 9.50 3.78 -9.47
CA GLY A 43 9.92 3.21 -10.75
C GLY A 43 8.91 3.39 -11.87
N ASN A 44 9.22 2.79 -13.02
CA ASN A 44 8.38 2.87 -14.22
C ASN A 44 7.43 1.68 -14.30
N PHE A 45 6.14 1.97 -14.34
CA PHE A 45 5.10 0.99 -14.63
C PHE A 45 4.75 1.03 -16.12
N THR A 46 4.52 -0.13 -16.74
CA THR A 46 3.93 -0.18 -18.08
C THR A 46 2.41 0.09 -18.01
N PRO A 47 1.77 0.48 -19.12
CA PRO A 47 0.32 0.68 -19.16
C PRO A 47 -0.48 -0.58 -18.78
N GLU A 48 0.03 -1.78 -19.10
CA GLU A 48 -0.60 -3.03 -18.70
C GLU A 48 -0.49 -3.23 -17.18
N GLN A 49 0.69 -2.96 -16.59
CA GLN A 49 0.89 -3.06 -15.15
C GLN A 49 0.01 -2.09 -14.36
N LEU A 50 -0.17 -0.86 -14.86
CA LEU A 50 -1.09 0.12 -14.24
C LEU A 50 -2.54 -0.38 -14.29
N GLN A 51 -3.00 -0.91 -15.43
CA GLN A 51 -4.33 -1.49 -15.54
C GLN A 51 -4.53 -2.68 -14.58
N THR A 52 -3.53 -3.56 -14.48
CA THR A 52 -3.57 -4.64 -13.50
C THR A 52 -3.63 -4.11 -12.07
N LEU A 53 -2.85 -3.08 -11.73
CA LEU A 53 -2.87 -2.46 -10.40
C LEU A 53 -4.26 -1.88 -10.07
N GLU A 54 -4.89 -1.14 -11.00
CA GLU A 54 -6.23 -0.57 -10.80
C GLU A 54 -7.29 -1.65 -10.53
N VAL A 55 -7.19 -2.81 -11.16
CA VAL A 55 -8.14 -3.93 -10.97
C VAL A 55 -7.84 -4.70 -9.67
N THR A 56 -6.57 -4.94 -9.36
CA THR A 56 -6.16 -5.79 -8.24
C THR A 56 -6.08 -5.06 -6.91
N PHE A 57 -5.78 -3.76 -6.90
CA PHE A 57 -5.64 -3.00 -5.67
C PHE A 57 -6.90 -3.00 -4.80
N PRO A 58 -8.13 -2.77 -5.33
CA PRO A 58 -9.35 -2.88 -4.53
C PRO A 58 -9.56 -4.27 -3.93
N GLN A 59 -9.07 -5.33 -4.59
CA GLN A 59 -9.14 -6.69 -4.07
C GLN A 59 -8.17 -6.88 -2.90
N PHE A 60 -6.95 -6.33 -2.98
CA PHE A 60 -6.01 -6.29 -1.85
C PHE A 60 -6.60 -5.54 -0.65
N VAL A 61 -7.22 -4.39 -0.86
CA VAL A 61 -7.86 -3.63 0.24
C VAL A 61 -8.93 -4.48 0.93
N LYS A 62 -9.82 -5.13 0.17
CA LYS A 62 -10.84 -6.02 0.74
C LYS A 62 -10.26 -7.19 1.52
N GLN A 63 -9.15 -7.76 1.04
CA GLN A 63 -8.47 -8.84 1.73
C GLN A 63 -7.87 -8.36 3.05
N LEU A 64 -7.22 -7.20 3.07
CA LEU A 64 -6.70 -6.58 4.30
C LEU A 64 -7.82 -6.27 5.30
N GLU A 65 -8.96 -5.75 4.84
CA GLU A 65 -10.15 -5.55 5.68
C GLU A 65 -10.65 -6.87 6.29
N SER A 66 -10.63 -7.97 5.52
CA SER A 66 -11.00 -9.30 6.04
C SER A 66 -10.03 -9.78 7.13
N VAL A 67 -8.72 -9.56 6.93
CA VAL A 67 -7.67 -9.93 7.89
C VAL A 67 -7.74 -9.05 9.16
N LEU A 68 -8.18 -7.79 9.04
CA LEU A 68 -8.50 -6.93 10.20
C LEU A 68 -9.70 -7.47 10.96
N LYS A 69 -10.78 -7.88 10.27
CA LYS A 69 -11.98 -8.45 10.90
C LYS A 69 -11.70 -9.75 11.65
N SER A 70 -10.79 -10.57 11.16
CA SER A 70 -10.39 -11.82 11.82
C SER A 70 -9.43 -11.60 12.99
N GLY A 71 -8.90 -10.39 13.18
CA GLY A 71 -7.90 -10.06 14.20
C GLY A 71 -6.48 -10.55 13.88
N ALA A 72 -6.26 -11.11 12.68
CA ALA A 72 -4.92 -11.52 12.24
C ALA A 72 -4.01 -10.30 11.95
N LEU A 73 -4.60 -9.16 11.60
CA LEU A 73 -3.97 -7.85 11.66
C LEU A 73 -4.47 -7.12 12.90
N ASP A 74 -3.61 -6.95 13.90
CA ASP A 74 -3.90 -6.16 15.10
C ASP A 74 -3.32 -4.74 14.94
N PRO A 75 -4.15 -3.68 14.93
CA PRO A 75 -3.70 -2.29 14.84
C PRO A 75 -2.75 -1.87 15.97
N ARG A 76 -2.74 -2.59 17.09
CA ARG A 76 -1.89 -2.31 18.26
C ARG A 76 -0.51 -2.95 18.15
N GLN A 77 -0.28 -3.84 17.19
CA GLN A 77 0.97 -4.57 17.04
C GLN A 77 1.58 -4.31 15.66
N PRO A 78 2.79 -3.72 15.57
CA PRO A 78 3.45 -3.56 14.29
C PRO A 78 3.85 -4.93 13.74
N ARG A 79 3.18 -5.39 12.68
CA ARG A 79 3.48 -6.64 11.99
C ARG A 79 3.40 -6.43 10.47
N ARG A 80 4.26 -7.14 9.73
CA ARG A 80 4.19 -7.18 8.26
C ARG A 80 3.31 -8.35 7.84
N TYR A 81 2.24 -8.05 7.11
CA TYR A 81 1.41 -9.06 6.45
C TYR A 81 1.75 -9.05 4.95
N CYS A 82 1.98 -10.23 4.38
CA CYS A 82 2.26 -10.40 2.96
C CYS A 82 1.20 -11.33 2.37
N THR A 83 0.63 -10.95 1.23
CA THR A 83 -0.27 -11.80 0.47
C THR A 83 -0.06 -11.57 -1.01
N ILE A 84 -0.36 -12.60 -1.80
CA ILE A 84 -0.17 -12.61 -3.25
C ILE A 84 -1.56 -12.76 -3.86
N LEU A 85 -1.84 -11.94 -4.86
CA LEU A 85 -3.08 -11.99 -5.62
C LEU A 85 -2.72 -12.06 -7.10
N ASN A 86 -3.25 -13.07 -7.79
CA ASN A 86 -3.05 -13.32 -9.22
C ASN A 86 -1.62 -13.69 -9.68
N GLY A 87 -0.76 -14.18 -8.77
CA GLY A 87 0.53 -14.81 -9.10
C GLY A 87 1.73 -13.88 -9.00
#